data_AF-A0A966FUI9-F1
#
_entry.id   AF-A0A966FUI9-F1
#
_cell.length_a   1.000
_cell.length_b   1.000
_cell.length_c   1.000
_cell.angle_alpha   90.00
_cell.angle_beta   90.00
_cell.angle_gamma   90.00
#
_symmetry.space_group_name_H-M   'P 1'
#
loop_
_entity.id
_entity.type
_entity.pdbx_description
1 polymer ?
#
loop_
_entity_poly.entity_id
_entity_poly.type
_entity_poly.pdbx_seq_one_letter_code
_entity_poly.pdbx_strand_id
1 'polypeptide(L)'
;MSERLTSATVAEKAIVHSELPRLRREPHELFEKRELGLIEALARPCEGERGAVAQPNIRQDVDRTFEMPSAFYVATVALYLGFIAMLGIGFATEGLLIPMAIFAIFIVGLFAAPGLWLRVGPKPRSRALSVGELMRSGIQTNTGLLKGRDAAVQMMVLPVLIVVWGGAVLTIAAMVGA
;
A
#
# COMPACT_ATOMS: atom_id res chain seq x y z
N MET A 1 -0.73 -18.14 46.60
CA MET A 1 -1.81 -18.35 45.62
C MET A 1 -1.72 -17.19 44.64
N SER A 2 -1.05 -17.41 43.51
CA SER A 2 -0.59 -16.34 42.60
C SER A 2 -1.54 -16.24 41.40
N GLU A 3 -2.39 -15.22 41.40
CA GLU A 3 -3.22 -14.84 40.26
C GLU A 3 -2.33 -14.33 39.12
N ARG A 4 -2.37 -15.03 37.99
CA ARG A 4 -1.81 -14.55 36.73
C ARG A 4 -2.80 -13.60 36.08
N LEU A 5 -2.60 -12.30 36.30
CA LEU A 5 -3.34 -11.25 35.60
C LEU A 5 -2.93 -11.25 34.11
N THR A 6 -3.88 -11.60 33.25
CA THR A 6 -3.78 -11.50 31.79
C THR A 6 -3.48 -10.06 31.36
N SER A 7 -2.55 -9.90 30.41
CA SER A 7 -2.02 -8.60 29.96
C SER A 7 -3.06 -7.56 29.52
N ALA A 8 -4.28 -7.98 29.18
CA ALA A 8 -5.40 -7.09 28.86
C ALA A 8 -5.83 -6.23 30.07
N THR A 9 -5.87 -6.80 31.27
CA THR A 9 -6.28 -6.09 32.49
C THR A 9 -5.22 -5.09 32.95
N VAL A 10 -3.95 -5.36 32.66
CA VAL A 10 -2.83 -4.44 32.93
C VAL A 10 -2.88 -3.24 31.97
N ALA A 11 -3.24 -3.46 30.71
CA ALA A 11 -3.41 -2.39 29.72
C ALA A 11 -4.62 -1.49 30.05
N GLU A 12 -5.74 -2.07 30.46
CA GLU A 12 -6.94 -1.32 30.85
C GLU A 12 -6.69 -0.44 32.09
N LYS A 13 -5.99 -0.98 33.11
CA LYS A 13 -5.65 -0.22 34.32
C LYS A 13 -4.66 0.92 34.04
N ALA A 14 -3.79 0.78 33.03
CA ALA A 14 -2.85 1.82 32.63
C ALA A 14 -3.53 2.99 31.89
N ILE A 15 -4.60 2.73 31.13
CA ILE A 15 -5.38 3.76 30.43
C ILE A 15 -6.25 4.56 31.42
N VAL A 16 -6.76 3.92 32.47
CA VAL A 16 -7.63 4.57 33.47
C VAL A 16 -6.83 5.43 34.48
N HIS A 17 -5.53 5.22 34.65
CA HIS A 17 -4.69 5.93 35.63
C HIS A 17 -3.65 6.89 35.02
N SER A 18 -3.71 7.16 33.71
CA SER A 18 -2.94 8.28 33.17
C SER A 18 -3.59 9.60 33.58
N GLU A 19 -3.13 10.18 34.69
CA GLU A 19 -3.38 11.57 35.05
C GLU A 19 -2.92 12.46 33.87
N LEU A 20 -3.86 12.86 33.03
CA LEU A 20 -3.62 13.84 31.97
C LEU A 20 -3.14 15.15 32.63
N PRO A 21 -2.07 15.78 32.14
CA PRO A 21 -1.61 17.05 32.70
C PRO A 21 -2.77 18.05 32.63
N ARG A 22 -3.20 18.54 33.80
CA ARG A 22 -4.34 19.47 33.92
C ARG A 22 -4.12 20.64 32.96
N LEU A 23 -4.98 20.71 31.93
CA LEU A 23 -5.09 21.86 31.03
C LEU A 23 -5.34 23.10 31.89
N ARG A 24 -4.35 23.98 31.98
CA ARG A 24 -4.39 25.23 32.76
C ARG A 24 -5.28 26.30 32.10
N ARG A 25 -6.15 25.96 31.16
CA ARG A 25 -7.01 26.93 30.47
C ARG A 25 -8.41 26.35 30.29
N GLU A 26 -9.39 27.14 30.73
CA GLU A 26 -10.81 26.86 30.64
C GLU A 26 -11.23 26.68 29.16
N PRO A 27 -12.09 25.69 28.83
CA PRO A 27 -12.46 25.35 27.45
C PRO A 27 -13.14 26.49 26.68
N HIS A 28 -13.64 27.51 27.39
CA HIS A 28 -14.34 28.65 26.83
C HIS A 28 -13.42 29.62 26.08
N GLU A 29 -12.13 29.70 26.44
CA GLU A 29 -11.17 30.59 25.75
C GLU A 29 -10.67 30.02 24.41
N LEU A 30 -10.85 28.73 24.14
CA LEU A 30 -10.43 28.12 22.87
C LEU A 30 -11.39 28.44 21.71
N PHE A 31 -12.63 28.83 22.02
CA PHE A 31 -13.70 29.08 21.05
C PHE A 31 -13.99 30.55 20.80
N GLU A 32 -13.33 31.49 21.50
CA GLU A 32 -13.39 32.92 21.15
C GLU A 32 -12.49 33.20 19.94
N LYS A 33 -12.96 32.68 18.80
CA LYS A 33 -12.39 32.90 17.49
C LYS A 33 -12.69 34.35 17.11
N ARG A 34 -11.81 35.27 17.52
CA ARG A 34 -11.75 36.62 16.94
C ARG A 34 -11.66 36.42 15.42
N GLU A 35 -12.71 36.81 14.70
CA GLU A 35 -12.77 36.69 13.25
C GLU A 35 -11.68 37.58 12.62
N LEU A 36 -10.48 37.03 12.49
CA LEU A 36 -9.47 37.60 11.64
C LEU A 36 -9.92 37.35 10.20
N GLY A 37 -10.22 38.44 9.50
CA GLY A 37 -10.51 38.41 8.08
C GLY A 37 -9.38 37.72 7.33
N LEU A 38 -9.74 36.85 6.39
CA LEU A 38 -8.83 36.06 5.55
C LEU A 38 -7.71 36.92 4.90
N ILE A 39 -8.04 38.17 4.62
CA ILE A 39 -7.14 39.17 4.03
C ILE A 39 -6.03 39.61 4.99
N GLU A 40 -6.31 39.73 6.28
CA GLU A 40 -5.33 40.07 7.33
C GLU A 40 -4.37 38.89 7.59
N ALA A 41 -4.87 37.66 7.47
CA ALA A 41 -4.08 36.45 7.62
C ALA A 41 -3.10 36.24 6.46
N LEU A 42 -3.48 36.65 5.24
CA LEU A 42 -2.63 36.59 4.04
C LEU A 42 -1.65 37.76 3.96
N ALA A 43 -1.96 38.91 4.57
CA ALA A 43 -1.15 40.12 4.50
C ALA A 43 0.02 40.15 5.49
N ARG A 44 0.09 39.25 6.48
CA ARG A 44 1.25 39.21 7.40
C ARG A 44 2.50 38.75 6.64
N PRO A 45 3.55 39.59 6.54
CA PRO A 45 4.87 39.12 6.18
C PRO A 45 5.30 38.11 7.24
N CYS A 46 5.83 36.97 6.82
CA CYS A 46 6.38 35.95 7.71
C CYS A 46 7.67 36.47 8.36
N GLU A 47 7.54 37.36 9.34
CA GLU A 47 8.62 37.74 10.24
C GLU A 47 8.47 37.01 11.57
N GLY A 48 9.59 36.47 12.02
CA GLY A 48 9.64 35.30 12.89
C GLY A 48 9.49 35.53 14.39
N GLU A 49 9.39 34.38 15.04
CA GLU A 49 9.76 34.06 16.42
C GLU A 49 8.82 34.44 17.56
N ARG A 50 8.00 33.46 17.98
CA ARG A 50 8.18 32.77 19.29
C ARG A 50 7.16 31.65 19.51
N GLY A 51 7.68 30.49 19.90
CA GLY A 51 6.90 29.38 20.43
C GLY A 51 6.59 28.29 19.41
N ALA A 52 7.61 27.69 18.79
CA ALA A 52 7.46 26.39 18.16
C ALA A 52 7.13 25.36 19.26
N VAL A 53 5.85 25.26 19.61
CA VAL A 53 5.32 23.99 20.10
C VAL A 53 5.62 23.05 18.94
N ALA A 54 6.69 22.27 19.08
CA ALA A 54 6.97 21.17 18.19
C ALA A 54 5.77 20.24 18.31
N GLN A 55 4.74 20.51 17.52
CA GLN A 55 3.64 19.59 17.35
C GLN A 55 4.33 18.29 16.95
N PRO A 56 4.25 17.24 17.78
CA PRO A 56 4.92 16.00 17.44
C PRO A 56 4.37 15.63 16.08
N ASN A 57 5.21 15.73 15.06
CA ASN A 57 4.88 15.21 13.76
C ASN A 57 4.83 13.71 14.02
N ILE A 58 3.63 13.19 14.30
CA ILE A 58 3.33 11.77 14.35
C ILE A 58 3.54 11.29 12.92
N ARG A 59 4.81 11.14 12.54
CA ARG A 59 5.21 10.61 11.26
C ARG A 59 4.76 9.16 11.30
N GLN A 60 3.63 8.89 10.69
CA GLN A 60 3.29 7.54 10.31
C GLN A 60 4.29 7.17 9.22
N ASP A 61 5.37 6.50 9.62
CA ASP A 61 6.27 5.81 8.70
C ASP A 61 5.49 4.63 8.13
N VAL A 62 4.63 4.94 7.16
CA VAL A 62 3.80 3.95 6.47
C VAL A 62 4.72 3.16 5.57
N ASP A 63 4.81 1.85 5.81
CA ASP A 63 5.46 0.96 4.85
C ASP A 63 4.67 1.00 3.54
N ARG A 64 5.33 1.48 2.49
CA ARG A 64 4.75 1.61 1.15
C ARG A 64 5.12 0.45 0.24
N THR A 65 5.94 -0.47 0.74
CA THR A 65 6.46 -1.61 -0.01
C THR A 65 5.73 -2.91 0.34
N PHE A 66 4.93 -2.89 1.42
CA PHE A 66 4.17 -4.01 1.95
C PHE A 66 5.05 -5.24 2.25
N GLU A 67 6.32 -5.01 2.56
CA GLU A 67 7.36 -6.04 2.72
C GLU A 67 7.47 -7.03 1.53
N MET A 68 6.91 -6.70 0.36
CA MET A 68 6.84 -7.60 -0.79
C MET A 68 7.99 -7.39 -1.77
N PRO A 69 8.68 -8.46 -2.22
CA PRO A 69 9.74 -8.35 -3.21
C PRO A 69 9.27 -7.75 -4.54
N SER A 70 10.03 -6.77 -5.03
CA SER A 70 9.79 -6.11 -6.33
C SER A 70 9.72 -7.09 -7.50
N ALA A 71 10.45 -8.21 -7.41
CA ALA A 71 10.44 -9.28 -8.39
C ALA A 71 9.02 -9.82 -8.67
N PHE A 72 8.15 -9.91 -7.67
CA PHE A 72 6.79 -10.40 -7.88
C PHE A 72 5.90 -9.37 -8.59
N TYR A 73 6.07 -8.08 -8.34
CA TYR A 73 5.37 -7.04 -9.10
C TYR A 73 5.76 -7.07 -10.59
N VAL A 74 7.05 -7.21 -10.87
CA VAL A 74 7.56 -7.35 -12.25
C VAL A 74 7.02 -8.63 -12.90
N ALA A 75 7.02 -9.75 -12.17
CA ALA A 75 6.46 -11.01 -12.65
C ALA A 75 4.97 -10.90 -12.97
N THR A 76 4.17 -10.25 -12.13
CA THR A 76 2.75 -10.00 -12.38
C THR A 76 2.53 -9.22 -13.68
N VAL A 77 3.26 -8.11 -13.87
CA VAL A 77 3.16 -7.30 -15.10
C VAL A 77 3.55 -8.14 -16.32
N ALA A 78 4.64 -8.90 -16.22
CA ALA A 78 5.10 -9.76 -17.31
C ALA A 78 4.07 -10.84 -17.68
N LEU A 79 3.44 -11.49 -16.69
CA LEU A 79 2.41 -12.51 -16.92
C LEU A 79 1.14 -11.90 -17.54
N TYR A 80 0.71 -10.73 -17.08
CA TYR A 80 -0.45 -10.03 -17.64
C TYR A 80 -0.19 -9.59 -19.09
N LEU A 81 0.97 -9.02 -19.39
CA LEU A 81 1.34 -8.67 -20.75
C LEU A 81 1.52 -9.91 -21.63
N GLY A 82 2.09 -10.99 -21.07
CA GLY A 82 2.20 -12.29 -21.74
C GLY A 82 0.83 -12.87 -22.11
N PHE A 83 -0.16 -12.75 -21.22
CA PHE A 83 -1.54 -13.14 -21.50
C PHE A 83 -2.17 -12.29 -22.62
N ILE A 84 -2.00 -10.97 -22.61
CA ILE A 84 -2.47 -10.10 -23.70
C ILE A 84 -1.80 -10.46 -25.04
N ALA A 85 -0.49 -10.71 -25.03
CA ALA A 85 0.25 -11.15 -26.22
C ALA A 85 -0.26 -12.50 -26.74
N MET A 86 -0.56 -13.43 -25.83
CA MET A 86 -1.12 -14.73 -26.17
C MET A 86 -2.49 -14.60 -26.86
N LEU A 87 -3.38 -13.76 -26.32
CA LEU A 87 -4.67 -13.46 -26.97
C LEU A 87 -4.49 -12.79 -28.33
N GLY A 88 -3.53 -11.87 -28.45
CA GLY A 88 -3.21 -11.21 -29.70
C GLY A 88 -2.74 -12.18 -30.78
N ILE A 89 -1.90 -13.15 -30.43
CA ILE A 89 -1.42 -14.17 -31.38
C ILE A 89 -2.55 -15.13 -31.79
N GLY A 90 -3.41 -15.54 -30.84
CA GLY A 90 -4.44 -16.54 -31.09
C GLY A 90 -5.74 -16.01 -31.70
N PHE A 91 -6.13 -14.77 -31.40
CA PHE A 91 -7.50 -14.27 -31.65
C PHE A 91 -7.57 -12.82 -32.15
N ALA A 92 -6.46 -12.20 -32.56
CA ALA A 92 -6.52 -10.81 -33.03
C ALA A 92 -7.38 -10.66 -34.30
N THR A 93 -8.38 -9.80 -34.21
CA THR A 93 -9.10 -9.23 -35.35
C THR A 93 -8.97 -7.71 -35.29
N GLU A 94 -9.22 -7.01 -36.40
CA GLU A 94 -9.06 -5.54 -36.47
C GLU A 94 -9.84 -4.81 -35.37
N GLY A 95 -11.03 -5.31 -35.01
CA GLY A 95 -11.86 -4.73 -33.95
C GLY A 95 -11.31 -4.90 -32.53
N LEU A 96 -10.42 -5.88 -32.29
CA LEU A 96 -9.85 -6.16 -30.96
C LEU A 96 -8.54 -5.40 -30.70
N LEU A 97 -7.92 -4.81 -31.73
CA LEU A 97 -6.64 -4.14 -31.59
C LEU A 97 -6.68 -2.99 -30.57
N ILE A 98 -7.72 -2.15 -30.64
CA ILE A 98 -7.90 -1.01 -29.73
C ILE A 98 -8.06 -1.49 -28.27
N PRO A 99 -8.99 -2.41 -27.95
CA PRO A 99 -9.08 -2.99 -26.60
C PRO A 99 -7.77 -3.59 -26.08
N MET A 100 -7.02 -4.32 -26.91
CA MET A 100 -5.74 -4.93 -26.51
C MET A 100 -4.69 -3.88 -26.13
N ALA A 101 -4.57 -2.83 -26.94
CA ALA A 101 -3.66 -1.72 -26.65
C ALA A 101 -4.06 -1.02 -25.34
N ILE A 102 -5.35 -0.77 -25.14
CA ILE A 102 -5.88 -0.15 -23.92
C ILE A 102 -5.53 -1.00 -22.69
N PHE A 103 -5.76 -2.31 -22.72
CA PHE A 103 -5.41 -3.18 -21.60
C PHE A 103 -3.91 -3.18 -21.32
N ALA A 104 -3.06 -3.28 -22.36
CA ALA A 104 -1.62 -3.24 -22.19
C ALA A 104 -1.15 -1.94 -21.53
N ILE A 105 -1.66 -0.78 -21.99
CA ILE A 105 -1.34 0.52 -21.40
C ILE A 105 -1.82 0.61 -19.96
N PHE A 106 -3.04 0.15 -19.65
CA PHE A 106 -3.55 0.17 -18.28
C PHE A 106 -2.76 -0.74 -17.35
N ILE A 107 -2.37 -1.94 -17.80
CA ILE A 107 -1.52 -2.84 -17.02
C ILE A 107 -0.20 -2.15 -16.67
N VAL A 108 0.49 -1.55 -17.65
CA VAL A 108 1.74 -0.84 -17.39
C VAL A 108 1.51 0.36 -16.48
N GLY A 109 0.49 1.18 -16.74
CA GLY A 109 0.17 2.39 -15.98
C GLY A 109 -0.20 2.10 -14.53
N LEU A 110 -1.03 1.09 -14.28
CA LEU A 110 -1.48 0.69 -12.93
C LEU A 110 -0.33 0.22 -12.05
N PHE A 111 0.74 -0.33 -12.62
CA PHE A 111 1.91 -0.77 -11.85
C PHE A 111 3.03 0.28 -11.81
N ALA A 112 3.21 1.03 -12.91
CA ALA A 112 4.23 2.08 -12.99
C ALA A 112 3.90 3.30 -12.13
N ALA A 113 2.63 3.73 -12.11
CA ALA A 113 2.24 4.94 -11.38
C ALA A 113 2.46 4.80 -9.85
N PRO A 114 2.03 3.71 -9.18
CA PRO A 114 2.37 3.49 -7.77
C PRO A 114 3.87 3.41 -7.54
N GLY A 115 4.61 2.71 -8.43
CA GLY A 115 6.07 2.61 -8.33
C GLY A 115 6.77 3.96 -8.44
N LEU A 116 6.28 4.86 -9.28
CA LEU A 116 6.78 6.24 -9.38
C LEU A 116 6.40 7.06 -8.14
N TRP A 117 5.20 6.86 -7.60
CA TRP A 117 4.74 7.52 -6.39
C TRP A 117 5.62 7.20 -5.17
N LEU A 118 6.17 5.98 -5.09
CA LEU A 118 7.15 5.62 -4.05
C LEU A 118 8.41 6.48 -4.07
N ARG A 119 8.73 7.09 -5.22
CA ARG A 119 9.90 7.98 -5.37
C ARG A 119 9.58 9.42 -4.98
N VAL A 120 8.31 9.76 -4.79
CA VAL A 120 7.87 11.11 -4.42
C VAL A 120 7.83 11.22 -2.89
N GLY A 121 8.61 12.16 -2.37
CA GLY A 121 8.68 12.48 -0.94
C GLY A 121 9.88 11.86 -0.21
N PRO A 122 9.94 12.02 1.12
CA PRO A 122 11.01 11.47 1.96
C PRO A 122 11.05 9.94 1.86
N LYS A 123 12.26 9.38 1.77
CA LYS A 123 12.46 7.92 1.67
C LYS A 123 11.92 7.24 2.94
N PRO A 124 11.02 6.24 2.81
CA PRO A 124 10.54 5.46 3.95
C PRO A 124 11.68 4.66 4.58
N ARG A 125 11.54 4.33 5.87
CA ARG A 125 12.54 3.53 6.59
C ARG A 125 12.37 2.03 6.32
N SER A 126 11.17 1.61 5.92
CA SER A 126 10.89 0.25 5.44
C SER A 126 11.46 0.02 4.03
N ARG A 127 11.79 -1.24 3.71
CA ARG A 127 12.38 -1.66 2.43
C ARG A 127 11.66 -2.91 1.94
N ALA A 128 11.50 -3.04 0.63
CA ALA A 128 11.12 -4.31 0.00
C ALA A 128 12.06 -5.44 0.45
N LEU A 129 11.50 -6.54 0.94
CA LEU A 129 12.27 -7.75 1.17
C LEU A 129 12.82 -8.29 -0.15
N SER A 130 13.98 -8.94 -0.12
CA SER A 130 14.37 -9.84 -1.19
C SER A 130 13.50 -11.10 -1.17
N VAL A 131 13.46 -11.82 -2.29
CA VAL A 131 12.72 -13.10 -2.37
C VAL A 131 13.24 -14.08 -1.30
N GLY A 132 14.56 -14.14 -1.09
CA GLY A 132 15.16 -14.99 -0.06
C GLY A 132 14.78 -14.58 1.37
N GLU A 133 14.78 -13.28 1.66
CA GLU A 133 14.34 -12.75 2.96
C GLU A 133 12.85 -13.05 3.21
N LEU A 134 12.00 -12.85 2.21
CA LEU A 134 10.58 -13.19 2.31
C LEU A 134 10.40 -14.69 2.63
N MET A 135 11.10 -15.56 1.92
CA MET A 135 10.97 -17.01 2.12
C MET A 135 11.45 -17.48 3.50
N ARG A 136 12.41 -16.77 4.12
CA ARG A 136 12.93 -17.10 5.45
C ARG A 136 12.11 -16.48 6.58
N SER A 137 11.69 -15.23 6.42
CA SER A 137 11.11 -14.42 7.50
C SER A 137 9.59 -14.36 7.46
N GLY A 138 8.96 -14.54 6.29
CA GLY A 138 7.52 -14.32 6.12
C GLY A 138 7.11 -12.85 6.22
N ILE A 139 5.80 -12.60 6.24
CA ILE A 139 5.21 -11.26 6.38
C ILE A 139 4.35 -11.24 7.65
N GLN A 140 4.61 -10.27 8.52
CA GLN A 140 3.76 -10.03 9.67
C GLN A 140 2.47 -9.34 9.20
N THR A 141 1.33 -10.03 9.31
CA THR A 141 0.01 -9.48 8.99
C THR A 141 -0.76 -9.16 10.27
N ASN A 142 -1.92 -8.50 10.13
CA ASN A 142 -2.80 -8.19 11.26
C ASN A 142 -3.31 -9.45 11.99
N THR A 143 -3.39 -10.60 11.31
CA THR A 143 -3.89 -11.87 11.88
C THR A 143 -2.76 -12.81 12.32
N GLY A 144 -1.49 -12.41 12.18
CA GLY A 144 -0.33 -13.22 12.53
C GLY A 144 0.72 -13.30 11.42
N LEU A 145 1.71 -14.17 11.62
CA LEU A 145 2.80 -14.36 10.66
C LEU A 145 2.32 -15.23 9.48
N LEU A 146 2.38 -14.68 8.27
CA LEU A 146 2.14 -15.42 7.02
C LEU A 146 3.49 -15.91 6.47
N LYS A 147 3.60 -17.21 6.16
CA LYS A 147 4.81 -17.78 5.55
C LYS A 147 5.06 -17.13 4.19
N GLY A 148 6.33 -16.86 3.87
CA GLY A 148 6.71 -16.20 2.62
C GLY A 148 6.23 -16.93 1.37
N ARG A 149 6.22 -18.26 1.40
CA ARG A 149 5.68 -19.07 0.30
C ARG A 149 4.18 -18.84 0.10
N ASP A 150 3.41 -18.83 1.17
CA ASP A 150 1.95 -18.70 1.08
C ASP A 150 1.57 -17.28 0.62
N ALA A 151 2.33 -16.27 1.06
CA ALA A 151 2.22 -14.89 0.56
C ALA A 151 2.54 -14.81 -0.95
N ALA A 152 3.61 -15.45 -1.40
CA ALA A 152 3.98 -15.47 -2.82
C ALA A 152 2.93 -16.19 -3.68
N VAL A 153 2.38 -17.33 -3.20
CA VAL A 153 1.29 -18.03 -3.87
C VAL A 153 0.06 -17.13 -3.99
N GLN A 154 -0.33 -16.45 -2.92
CA GLN A 154 -1.48 -15.54 -2.94
C GLN A 154 -1.31 -14.42 -3.97
N MET A 155 -0.10 -13.88 -4.11
CA MET A 155 0.18 -12.83 -5.09
C MET A 155 0.19 -13.36 -6.53
N MET A 156 0.72 -14.56 -6.74
CA MET A 156 0.92 -15.14 -8.08
C MET A 156 -0.25 -16.00 -8.58
N VAL A 157 -1.21 -16.36 -7.72
CA VAL A 157 -2.30 -17.28 -8.09
C VAL A 157 -3.09 -16.77 -9.29
N LEU A 158 -3.52 -15.50 -9.26
CA LEU A 158 -4.31 -14.92 -10.34
C LEU A 158 -3.50 -14.76 -11.64
N PRO A 159 -2.30 -14.13 -11.63
CA PRO A 159 -1.49 -14.00 -12.85
C PRO A 159 -1.12 -15.33 -13.51
N VAL A 160 -0.78 -16.34 -12.72
CA VAL A 160 -0.44 -17.67 -13.26
C VAL A 160 -1.70 -18.35 -13.81
N LEU A 161 -2.81 -18.29 -13.07
CA LEU A 161 -4.05 -18.93 -13.47
C LEU A 161 -4.57 -18.40 -14.81
N ILE A 162 -4.54 -17.07 -15.03
CA ILE A 162 -5.03 -16.52 -16.29
C ILE A 162 -4.16 -16.91 -17.50
N VAL A 163 -2.84 -17.05 -17.31
CA VAL A 163 -1.93 -17.47 -18.38
C VAL A 163 -2.16 -18.94 -18.72
N VAL A 164 -2.28 -19.81 -17.70
CA VAL A 164 -2.59 -21.23 -17.89
C VAL A 164 -3.95 -21.39 -18.56
N TRP A 165 -4.95 -20.62 -18.12
CA TRP A 165 -6.29 -20.62 -18.72
C TRP A 165 -6.25 -20.14 -20.17
N GLY A 166 -5.57 -19.03 -20.47
CA GLY A 166 -5.38 -18.55 -21.84
C GLY A 166 -4.72 -19.59 -22.73
N GLY A 167 -3.68 -20.25 -22.23
CA GLY A 167 -2.99 -21.34 -22.94
C GLY A 167 -3.91 -22.53 -23.23
N ALA A 168 -4.77 -22.92 -22.29
CA ALA A 168 -5.76 -23.95 -22.50
C ALA A 168 -6.77 -23.56 -23.59
N VAL A 169 -7.28 -22.33 -23.56
CA VAL A 169 -8.21 -21.81 -24.58
C VAL A 169 -7.55 -21.79 -25.97
N LEU A 170 -6.31 -21.31 -26.08
CA LEU A 170 -5.57 -21.33 -27.34
C LEU A 170 -5.33 -22.75 -27.86
N THR A 171 -5.00 -23.68 -26.96
CA THR A 171 -4.77 -25.08 -27.33
C THR A 171 -6.06 -25.70 -27.88
N ILE A 172 -7.19 -25.47 -27.24
CA ILE A 172 -8.50 -25.94 -27.71
C ILE A 172 -8.84 -25.31 -29.07
N ALA A 173 -8.67 -23.99 -29.21
CA ALA A 173 -8.92 -23.29 -30.46
C ALA A 173 -8.05 -23.82 -31.61
N ALA A 174 -6.77 -24.12 -31.33
CA ALA A 174 -5.87 -24.72 -32.30
C ALA A 174 -6.29 -26.14 -32.70
N MET A 175 -6.85 -26.93 -31.78
CA MET A 175 -7.31 -28.29 -32.08
C MET A 175 -8.64 -28.34 -32.83
N VAL A 176 -9.52 -27.36 -32.62
CA VAL A 176 -10.85 -27.30 -33.26
C VAL A 176 -10.83 -26.51 -34.56
N GLY A 177 -9.97 -25.49 -34.65
CA GLY A 177 -9.82 -24.64 -35.83
C GLY A 177 -8.82 -25.15 -36.87
N ALA A 178 -8.05 -26.20 -36.56
CA ALA A 178 -7.21 -26.94 -37.52
C ALA A 178 -7.99 -28.06 -38.20
#